data_AF-A0A5D2K613-F1
#
_entry.id   AF-A0A5D2K613-F1
#
_cell.length_a   1.000
_cell.length_b   1.000
_cell.length_c   1.000
_cell.angle_alpha   90.00
_cell.angle_beta   90.00
_cell.angle_gamma   90.00
#
_symmetry.space_group_name_H-M   'P 1'
#
loop_
_entity.id
_entity.type
_entity.pdbx_description
1 polymer ?
#
loop_
_entity_poly.entity_id
_entity_poly.type
_entity_poly.pdbx_seq_one_letter_code
_entity_poly.pdbx_strand_id
1 'polypeptide(L)'
;MSYMAASSLLLLLFFSGSPIQILGLGVGINYGQIANNLPSPSRVAYLLKSLNISRMKLYDADPNVLVTFSHTNVDFIIGLGNEYLPNMTDPIKARNWLQQRVQPHLPQTRITCITMGNEVFKTYDHQLWSNLLPAMQTVYNALVDLGLDKQVTVTSAHSLDILSISFPPSAGSFRQDLSEYLHGILNFHAEVKSPFLINAYPYFAYKDNPNEVPLDYVLFQPNQGTVDPITNLKYDNMLYAQVDAVYSAIKAMGHTDIKVRISETGWPSRGDDDEAGATPENAGLYNGNLLKRIEEKQSTPAKPNVPVDVYVFALFNENLKPGPASERNYGLYYPNGTPVYNIGVQGYLPGMVYTSPSTKIALSVVSNVLFIVIAYLISA
;
A
#
# COMPACT_ATOMS: atom_id res chain seq x y z
N MET A 1 -13.63 -60.25 -49.53
CA MET A 1 -12.31 -60.11 -48.87
C MET A 1 -11.99 -58.62 -48.85
N SER A 2 -12.64 -57.90 -47.93
CA SER A 2 -12.10 -57.42 -46.63
C SER A 2 -11.14 -56.24 -46.81
N TYR A 3 -11.69 -55.06 -46.52
CA TYR A 3 -11.17 -53.71 -46.73
C TYR A 3 -9.92 -53.39 -45.89
N MET A 4 -8.99 -52.62 -46.49
CA MET A 4 -7.88 -51.95 -45.81
C MET A 4 -8.41 -50.93 -44.80
N ALA A 5 -8.01 -51.07 -43.54
CA ALA A 5 -8.16 -50.04 -42.52
C ALA A 5 -6.86 -49.22 -42.47
N ALA A 6 -6.92 -47.97 -42.92
CA ALA A 6 -5.89 -46.98 -42.65
C ALA A 6 -6.20 -46.32 -41.30
N SER A 7 -5.32 -46.52 -40.31
CA SER A 7 -5.40 -45.88 -39.00
C SER A 7 -5.10 -44.38 -39.13
N SER A 8 -6.11 -43.54 -38.92
CA SER A 8 -5.95 -42.11 -38.68
C SER A 8 -5.60 -41.89 -37.20
N LEU A 9 -4.34 -41.54 -36.93
CA LEU A 9 -3.87 -41.15 -35.60
C LEU A 9 -4.35 -39.72 -35.29
N LEU A 10 -5.38 -39.59 -34.45
CA LEU A 10 -5.87 -38.30 -33.97
C LEU A 10 -5.00 -37.84 -32.79
N LEU A 11 -4.11 -36.86 -33.01
CA LEU A 11 -3.31 -36.26 -31.95
C LEU A 11 -4.18 -35.26 -31.16
N LEU A 12 -4.70 -35.67 -30.01
CA LEU A 12 -5.38 -34.79 -29.05
C LEU A 12 -4.32 -33.97 -28.30
N LEU A 13 -4.10 -32.73 -28.73
CA LEU A 13 -3.35 -31.73 -27.97
C LEU A 13 -4.17 -31.31 -26.74
N PHE A 14 -3.93 -31.97 -25.61
CA PHE A 14 -4.37 -31.46 -24.31
C PHE A 14 -3.54 -30.21 -23.99
N PHE A 15 -4.07 -29.03 -24.28
CA PHE A 15 -3.63 -27.80 -23.64
C PHE A 15 -4.05 -27.88 -22.17
N SER A 16 -3.22 -28.51 -21.33
CA SER A 16 -3.26 -28.33 -19.89
C SER A 16 -2.73 -26.92 -19.59
N GLY A 17 -3.57 -25.92 -19.83
CA GLY A 17 -3.34 -24.59 -19.30
C GLY A 17 -3.51 -24.66 -17.78
N SER A 18 -2.41 -24.83 -17.05
CA SER A 18 -2.39 -24.45 -15.64
C SER A 18 -2.88 -23.00 -15.58
N PRO A 19 -3.85 -22.63 -14.73
CA PRO A 19 -4.12 -21.23 -14.51
C PRO A 19 -2.81 -20.63 -14.01
N ILE A 20 -2.21 -19.75 -14.82
CA ILE A 20 -1.15 -18.87 -14.34
C ILE A 20 -1.82 -18.10 -13.20
N GLN A 21 -1.53 -18.50 -11.96
CA GLN A 21 -1.68 -17.61 -10.83
C GLN A 21 -0.75 -16.46 -11.14
N ILE A 22 -1.30 -15.39 -11.70
CA ILE A 22 -0.62 -14.12 -11.83
C ILE A 22 -0.30 -13.74 -10.38
N LEU A 23 0.95 -13.90 -9.99
CA LEU A 23 1.42 -13.53 -8.66
C LEU A 23 1.07 -12.05 -8.48
N GLY A 24 0.20 -11.75 -7.51
CA GLY A 24 -0.06 -10.39 -7.05
C GLY A 24 1.28 -9.69 -6.82
N LEU A 25 1.39 -8.40 -7.16
CA LEU A 25 2.62 -7.61 -7.06
C LEU A 25 3.27 -7.59 -5.67
N GLY A 26 2.59 -8.11 -4.65
CA GLY A 26 2.98 -8.00 -3.26
C GLY A 26 2.80 -6.58 -2.70
N VAL A 27 2.74 -5.56 -3.55
CA VAL A 27 2.55 -4.15 -3.17
C VAL A 27 1.12 -3.86 -2.73
N GLY A 28 0.99 -3.01 -1.70
CA GLY A 28 -0.26 -2.36 -1.33
C GLY A 28 -0.36 -0.96 -1.91
N ILE A 29 -1.58 -0.41 -1.92
CA ILE A 29 -1.83 0.96 -2.36
C ILE A 29 -2.68 1.69 -1.30
N ASN A 30 -2.32 2.93 -0.99
CA ASN A 30 -3.15 3.80 -0.17
C ASN A 30 -4.28 4.36 -1.03
N TYR A 31 -5.52 4.15 -0.59
CA TYR A 31 -6.70 4.74 -1.21
C TYR A 31 -7.18 5.91 -0.34
N GLY A 32 -6.56 7.07 -0.55
CA GLY A 32 -6.98 8.32 0.06
C GLY A 32 -8.28 8.86 -0.55
N GLN A 33 -9.11 9.49 0.29
CA GLN A 33 -10.44 9.97 -0.07
C GLN A 33 -10.65 11.46 0.24
N ILE A 34 -9.58 12.24 0.48
CA ILE A 34 -9.66 13.69 0.72
C ILE A 34 -9.76 14.42 -0.62
N ALA A 35 -10.86 14.18 -1.32
CA ALA A 35 -11.17 14.76 -2.62
C ALA A 35 -12.67 14.72 -2.92
N ASN A 36 -13.13 15.58 -3.85
CA ASN A 36 -14.54 15.66 -4.26
C ASN A 36 -14.82 15.18 -5.68
N ASN A 37 -13.82 14.63 -6.37
CA ASN A 37 -13.89 14.23 -7.78
C ASN A 37 -13.43 12.79 -8.04
N LEU A 38 -13.30 11.98 -6.99
CA LEU A 38 -12.84 10.59 -7.09
C LEU A 38 -13.86 9.69 -7.80
N PRO A 39 -13.39 8.63 -8.47
CA PRO A 39 -14.26 7.62 -9.05
C PRO A 39 -14.99 6.84 -7.94
N SER A 40 -16.13 6.23 -8.29
CA SER A 40 -16.87 5.39 -7.34
C SER A 40 -16.04 4.18 -6.88
N PRO A 41 -16.27 3.65 -5.66
CA PRO A 41 -15.55 2.47 -5.17
C PRO A 41 -15.57 1.27 -6.13
N SER A 42 -16.65 1.08 -6.89
CA SER A 42 -16.74 -0.03 -7.85
C SER A 42 -15.81 0.13 -9.05
N ARG A 43 -15.58 1.38 -9.48
CA ARG A 43 -14.57 1.69 -10.50
C ARG A 43 -13.16 1.50 -9.95
N VAL A 44 -12.94 1.87 -8.69
CA VAL A 44 -11.67 1.61 -7.99
C VAL A 44 -11.39 0.10 -7.89
N ALA A 45 -12.40 -0.71 -7.57
CA ALA A 45 -12.26 -2.17 -7.54
C ALA A 45 -11.89 -2.75 -8.92
N TYR A 46 -12.51 -2.25 -9.98
CA TYR A 46 -12.15 -2.63 -11.36
C TYR A 46 -10.69 -2.26 -11.69
N LEU A 47 -10.28 -1.05 -11.31
CA LEU A 47 -8.92 -0.57 -11.51
C LEU A 47 -7.91 -1.45 -10.76
N LEU A 48 -8.08 -1.69 -9.46
CA LEU A 48 -7.17 -2.56 -8.71
C LEU A 48 -7.04 -3.95 -9.31
N LYS A 49 -8.15 -4.52 -9.80
CA LYS A 49 -8.14 -5.80 -10.50
C LYS A 49 -7.30 -5.74 -11.78
N SER A 50 -7.38 -4.66 -12.58
CA SER A 50 -6.55 -4.53 -13.78
C SER A 50 -5.08 -4.27 -13.46
N LEU A 51 -4.77 -3.75 -12.28
CA LEU A 51 -3.40 -3.56 -11.77
C LEU A 51 -2.83 -4.81 -11.10
N ASN A 52 -3.64 -5.85 -10.89
CA ASN A 52 -3.26 -7.02 -10.09
C ASN A 52 -2.77 -6.63 -8.67
N ILE A 53 -3.40 -5.59 -8.10
CA ILE A 53 -3.17 -5.14 -6.72
C ILE A 53 -4.27 -5.75 -5.85
N SER A 54 -3.87 -6.54 -4.86
CA SER A 54 -4.77 -7.24 -3.94
C SER A 54 -4.64 -6.73 -2.50
N ARG A 55 -4.07 -5.54 -2.28
CA ARG A 55 -3.82 -4.97 -0.96
C ARG A 55 -4.12 -3.48 -0.97
N MET A 56 -4.97 -3.02 -0.06
CA MET A 56 -5.38 -1.63 0.04
C MET A 56 -5.29 -1.14 1.48
N LYS A 57 -4.86 0.10 1.68
CA LYS A 57 -4.96 0.81 2.95
C LYS A 57 -5.96 1.95 2.83
N LEU A 58 -6.94 1.98 3.72
CA LEU A 58 -7.88 3.07 3.95
C LEU A 58 -7.48 3.83 5.21
N TYR A 59 -7.76 5.13 5.25
CA TYR A 59 -7.52 5.99 6.41
C TYR A 59 -8.69 6.01 7.40
N ASP A 60 -9.79 5.39 7.02
CA ASP A 60 -10.98 5.19 7.82
C ASP A 60 -11.50 3.75 7.68
N ALA A 61 -12.74 3.54 8.12
CA ALA A 61 -13.50 2.32 7.88
C ALA A 61 -14.78 2.66 7.09
N ASP A 62 -14.67 3.21 5.88
CA ASP A 62 -15.80 3.54 5.00
C ASP A 62 -16.58 2.26 4.59
N PRO A 63 -17.84 2.08 5.07
CA PRO A 63 -18.63 0.90 4.74
C PRO A 63 -18.97 0.82 3.25
N ASN A 64 -19.03 1.93 2.52
CA ASN A 64 -19.33 1.91 1.09
C ASN A 64 -18.19 1.24 0.32
N VAL A 65 -16.94 1.55 0.68
CA VAL A 65 -15.76 0.90 0.11
C VAL A 65 -15.74 -0.56 0.54
N LEU A 66 -15.83 -0.84 1.84
CA LEU A 66 -15.73 -2.21 2.36
C LEU A 66 -16.79 -3.15 1.78
N VAL A 67 -18.05 -2.71 1.62
CA VAL A 67 -19.11 -3.50 0.98
C VAL A 67 -18.84 -3.71 -0.51
N THR A 68 -18.36 -2.68 -1.22
CA THR A 68 -18.09 -2.79 -2.66
C THR A 68 -16.98 -3.80 -2.96
N PHE A 69 -16.01 -3.94 -2.07
CA PHE A 69 -14.91 -4.89 -2.19
C PHE A 69 -15.21 -6.27 -1.60
N SER A 70 -16.46 -6.53 -1.19
CA SER A 70 -16.91 -7.85 -0.77
C SER A 70 -16.58 -8.91 -1.85
N HIS A 71 -15.97 -10.01 -1.43
CA HIS A 71 -15.55 -11.12 -2.28
C HIS A 71 -14.48 -10.79 -3.35
N THR A 72 -13.75 -9.67 -3.24
CA THR A 72 -12.73 -9.26 -4.24
C THR A 72 -11.30 -9.76 -3.96
N ASN A 73 -11.09 -10.59 -2.93
CA ASN A 73 -9.77 -11.05 -2.45
C ASN A 73 -8.77 -9.93 -2.08
N VAL A 74 -9.20 -8.67 -2.04
CA VAL A 74 -8.37 -7.54 -1.60
C VAL A 74 -8.27 -7.55 -0.08
N ASP A 75 -7.04 -7.60 0.43
CA ASP A 75 -6.73 -7.43 1.85
C ASP A 75 -6.74 -5.93 2.21
N PHE A 76 -7.46 -5.58 3.28
CA PHE A 76 -7.60 -4.23 3.78
C PHE A 76 -6.80 -4.01 5.06
N ILE A 77 -6.04 -2.91 5.08
CA ILE A 77 -5.75 -2.16 6.28
C ILE A 77 -6.79 -1.04 6.36
N ILE A 78 -7.47 -0.89 7.49
CA ILE A 78 -8.41 0.21 7.74
C ILE A 78 -7.90 1.11 8.86
N GLY A 79 -8.26 2.38 8.81
CA GLY A 79 -7.80 3.38 9.77
C GLY A 79 -8.86 3.78 10.78
N LEU A 80 -8.39 4.24 11.93
CA LEU A 80 -9.16 5.03 12.89
C LEU A 80 -8.41 6.36 13.09
N GLY A 81 -9.07 7.47 12.78
CA GLY A 81 -8.50 8.82 12.86
C GLY A 81 -8.01 9.18 14.27
N ASN A 82 -6.99 10.05 14.34
CA ASN A 82 -6.33 10.47 15.58
C ASN A 82 -7.34 11.02 16.60
N GLU A 83 -8.34 11.76 16.14
CA GLU A 83 -9.41 12.37 16.93
C GLU A 83 -10.26 11.35 17.72
N TYR A 84 -10.25 10.08 17.32
CA TYR A 84 -11.00 9.01 17.97
C TYR A 84 -10.19 8.23 19.00
N LEU A 85 -8.87 8.43 19.10
CA LEU A 85 -8.01 7.71 20.05
C LEU A 85 -8.49 7.82 21.51
N PRO A 86 -8.90 9.00 22.03
CA PRO A 86 -9.38 9.10 23.42
C PRO A 86 -10.59 8.20 23.68
N ASN A 87 -11.51 8.10 22.71
CA ASN A 87 -12.70 7.25 22.83
C ASN A 87 -12.36 5.76 22.81
N MET A 88 -11.30 5.36 22.11
CA MET A 88 -10.90 3.96 21.98
C MET A 88 -10.16 3.43 23.22
N THR A 89 -9.87 4.28 24.21
CA THR A 89 -9.39 3.85 25.53
C THR A 89 -10.49 3.18 26.36
N ASP A 90 -11.77 3.42 26.04
CA ASP A 90 -12.93 2.82 26.68
C ASP A 90 -13.30 1.48 26.01
N PRO A 91 -13.27 0.34 26.75
CA PRO A 91 -13.57 -0.98 26.20
C PRO A 91 -14.96 -1.12 25.57
N ILE A 92 -15.97 -0.43 26.10
CA ILE A 92 -17.33 -0.48 25.57
C ILE A 92 -17.38 0.23 24.22
N LYS A 93 -16.74 1.40 24.11
CA LYS A 93 -16.68 2.16 22.85
C LYS A 93 -15.87 1.42 21.79
N ALA A 94 -14.73 0.84 22.15
CA ALA A 94 -13.90 0.06 21.23
C ALA A 94 -14.67 -1.17 20.69
N ARG A 95 -15.33 -1.92 21.58
CA ARG A 95 -16.16 -3.07 21.19
C ARG A 95 -17.30 -2.65 20.26
N ASN A 96 -18.01 -1.57 20.60
CA ASN A 96 -19.10 -1.06 19.77
C ASN A 96 -18.59 -0.64 18.38
N TRP A 97 -17.43 0.03 18.30
CA TRP A 97 -16.83 0.40 17.03
C TRP A 97 -16.50 -0.82 16.17
N LEU A 98 -15.91 -1.87 16.75
CA LEU A 98 -15.63 -3.13 16.03
C LEU A 98 -16.91 -3.80 15.51
N GLN A 99 -17.93 -3.90 16.35
CA GLN A 99 -19.21 -4.52 15.98
C GLN A 99 -19.96 -3.73 14.89
N GLN A 100 -19.75 -2.42 14.81
CA GLN A 100 -20.42 -1.55 13.84
C GLN A 100 -19.63 -1.36 12.54
N ARG A 101 -18.30 -1.29 12.61
CA ARG A 101 -17.43 -0.85 11.50
C ARG A 101 -16.56 -1.95 10.93
N VAL A 102 -16.40 -3.08 11.62
CA VAL A 102 -15.50 -4.17 11.20
C VAL A 102 -16.27 -5.47 11.03
N GLN A 103 -16.92 -5.96 12.08
CA GLN A 103 -17.59 -7.25 12.10
C GLN A 103 -18.62 -7.45 10.98
N PRO A 104 -19.45 -6.46 10.58
CA PRO A 104 -20.46 -6.65 9.53
C PRO A 104 -19.89 -6.95 8.15
N HIS A 105 -18.60 -6.65 7.93
CA HIS A 105 -17.92 -6.87 6.66
C HIS A 105 -17.16 -8.20 6.61
N LEU A 106 -16.95 -8.85 7.76
CA LEU A 106 -16.20 -10.10 7.84
C LEU A 106 -17.13 -11.31 7.71
N PRO A 107 -16.71 -12.40 7.02
CA PRO A 107 -15.42 -12.57 6.33
C PRO A 107 -15.42 -12.15 4.86
N GLN A 108 -16.53 -11.61 4.33
CA GLN A 108 -16.70 -11.37 2.89
C GLN A 108 -15.70 -10.35 2.35
N THR A 109 -15.38 -9.32 3.14
CA THR A 109 -14.30 -8.37 2.89
C THR A 109 -13.13 -8.72 3.80
N ARG A 110 -11.92 -8.81 3.24
CA ARG A 110 -10.73 -9.28 3.98
C ARG A 110 -10.07 -8.12 4.73
N ILE A 111 -10.67 -7.69 5.83
CA ILE A 111 -10.01 -6.76 6.76
C ILE A 111 -8.96 -7.56 7.53
N THR A 112 -7.69 -7.14 7.43
CA THR A 112 -6.54 -7.84 8.00
C THR A 112 -5.82 -7.02 9.07
N CYS A 113 -6.00 -5.70 9.08
CA CYS A 113 -5.34 -4.82 10.03
C CYS A 113 -6.16 -3.56 10.30
N ILE A 114 -6.11 -3.08 11.54
CA ILE A 114 -6.59 -1.78 11.98
C ILE A 114 -5.38 -0.92 12.39
N THR A 115 -5.22 0.25 11.78
CA THR A 115 -4.26 1.27 12.21
C THR A 115 -4.94 2.25 13.16
N MET A 116 -4.48 2.28 14.41
CA MET A 116 -4.90 3.21 15.44
C MET A 116 -4.12 4.52 15.27
N GLY A 117 -4.78 5.52 14.69
CA GLY A 117 -4.15 6.79 14.33
C GLY A 117 -3.14 6.68 13.18
N ASN A 118 -2.68 7.84 12.73
CA ASN A 118 -1.66 8.02 11.71
C ASN A 118 -0.75 9.20 12.10
N GLU A 119 0.56 8.96 12.15
CA GLU A 119 1.59 9.94 12.53
C GLU A 119 1.29 10.67 13.85
N VAL A 120 0.74 9.96 14.84
CA VAL A 120 0.27 10.55 16.12
C VAL A 120 1.36 11.38 16.82
N PHE A 121 2.62 10.93 16.78
CA PHE A 121 3.72 11.67 17.40
C PHE A 121 4.11 12.97 16.68
N LYS A 122 3.65 13.17 15.44
CA LYS A 122 3.86 14.40 14.66
C LYS A 122 2.86 15.50 15.00
N THR A 123 1.78 15.18 15.72
CA THR A 123 0.78 16.18 16.15
C THR A 123 1.27 17.07 17.28
N TYR A 124 2.31 16.65 18.02
CA TYR A 124 2.74 17.28 19.28
C TYR A 124 1.62 17.45 20.32
N ASP A 125 0.58 16.64 20.22
CA ASP A 125 -0.50 16.56 21.21
C ASP A 125 -0.21 15.42 22.20
N HIS A 126 0.30 15.80 23.38
CA HIS A 126 0.63 14.85 24.45
C HIS A 126 -0.57 14.03 24.93
N GLN A 127 -1.81 14.53 24.81
CA GLN A 127 -2.99 13.76 25.14
C GLN A 127 -3.12 12.60 24.14
N LEU A 128 -3.06 12.88 22.84
CA LEU A 128 -3.09 11.84 21.80
C LEU A 128 -1.92 10.85 21.93
N TRP A 129 -0.72 11.31 22.29
CA TRP A 129 0.43 10.43 22.55
C TRP A 129 0.12 9.43 23.67
N SER A 130 -0.41 9.94 24.79
CA SER A 130 -0.78 9.12 25.95
C SER A 130 -1.97 8.20 25.69
N ASN A 131 -2.86 8.53 24.75
CA ASN A 131 -4.01 7.71 24.40
C ASN A 131 -3.69 6.57 23.43
N LEU A 132 -2.60 6.67 22.65
CA LEU A 132 -2.32 5.74 21.56
C LEU A 132 -2.18 4.29 22.04
N LEU A 133 -1.28 4.01 22.98
CA LEU A 133 -1.06 2.65 23.46
C LEU A 133 -2.31 2.06 24.16
N PRO A 134 -2.97 2.77 25.10
CA PRO A 134 -4.22 2.29 25.68
C PRO A 134 -5.31 2.00 24.64
N ALA A 135 -5.44 2.85 23.61
CA ALA A 135 -6.40 2.60 22.53
C ALA A 135 -6.06 1.33 21.73
N MET A 136 -4.77 1.11 21.41
CA MET A 136 -4.31 -0.12 20.74
C MET A 136 -4.61 -1.37 21.57
N GLN A 137 -4.31 -1.34 22.87
CA GLN A 137 -4.57 -2.44 23.79
C GLN A 137 -6.07 -2.73 23.92
N THR A 138 -6.88 -1.69 24.11
CA THR A 138 -8.33 -1.84 24.27
C THR A 138 -8.99 -2.40 23.01
N VAL A 139 -8.62 -1.92 21.81
CA VAL A 139 -9.14 -2.46 20.55
C VAL A 139 -8.67 -3.90 20.32
N TYR A 140 -7.41 -4.23 20.63
CA TYR A 140 -6.92 -5.60 20.54
C TYR A 140 -7.67 -6.56 21.47
N ASN A 141 -7.86 -6.19 22.73
CA ASN A 141 -8.63 -7.01 23.68
C ASN A 141 -10.07 -7.22 23.21
N ALA A 142 -10.70 -6.18 22.66
CA ALA A 142 -12.04 -6.32 22.09
C ALA A 142 -12.07 -7.23 20.84
N LEU A 143 -11.01 -7.28 20.03
CA LEU A 143 -10.87 -8.28 18.95
C LEU A 143 -10.72 -9.70 19.51
N VAL A 144 -9.96 -9.89 20.59
CA VAL A 144 -9.82 -11.19 21.27
C VAL A 144 -11.17 -11.67 21.80
N ASP A 145 -11.92 -10.79 22.49
CA ASP A 145 -13.25 -11.09 23.03
C ASP A 145 -14.26 -11.46 21.93
N LEU A 146 -14.11 -10.89 20.73
CA LEU A 146 -14.93 -11.19 19.56
C LEU A 146 -14.41 -12.40 18.74
N GLY A 147 -13.26 -12.99 19.11
CA GLY A 147 -12.63 -14.08 18.37
C GLY A 147 -12.05 -13.68 17.02
N LEU A 148 -11.71 -12.40 16.83
CA LEU A 148 -11.23 -11.81 15.58
C LEU A 148 -9.71 -11.54 15.57
N ASP A 149 -9.01 -11.72 16.69
CA ASP A 149 -7.58 -11.41 16.86
C ASP A 149 -6.65 -12.24 15.95
N LYS A 150 -7.10 -13.41 15.50
CA LYS A 150 -6.36 -14.24 14.52
C LYS A 150 -6.50 -13.76 13.08
N GLN A 151 -7.51 -12.94 12.80
CA GLN A 151 -7.79 -12.41 11.46
C GLN A 151 -7.35 -10.94 11.32
N VAL A 152 -7.52 -10.14 12.37
CA VAL A 152 -7.33 -8.69 12.33
C VAL A 152 -6.24 -8.29 13.33
N THR A 153 -5.13 -7.75 12.84
CA THR A 153 -4.05 -7.22 13.69
C THR A 153 -4.26 -5.74 14.03
N VAL A 154 -3.78 -5.29 15.19
CA VAL A 154 -3.78 -3.88 15.60
C VAL A 154 -2.36 -3.32 15.55
N THR A 155 -2.21 -2.11 14.99
CA THR A 155 -0.95 -1.37 14.90
C THR A 155 -1.20 0.14 14.91
N SER A 156 -0.15 0.96 14.86
CA SER A 156 -0.20 2.37 14.46
C SER A 156 0.81 2.62 13.33
N ALA A 157 0.64 3.71 12.58
CA ALA A 157 1.55 4.15 11.53
C ALA A 157 2.29 5.41 11.96
N HIS A 158 3.62 5.42 11.82
CA HIS A 158 4.48 6.48 12.34
C HIS A 158 5.26 7.22 11.23
N SER A 159 5.29 8.56 11.30
CA SER A 159 6.27 9.35 10.54
C SER A 159 7.68 8.98 10.99
N LEU A 160 8.68 9.12 10.11
CA LEU A 160 10.09 8.99 10.50
C LEU A 160 10.58 10.12 11.43
N ASP A 161 9.76 11.15 11.67
CA ASP A 161 10.03 12.21 12.67
C ASP A 161 10.10 11.69 14.12
N ILE A 162 9.81 10.40 14.33
CA ILE A 162 10.06 9.71 15.61
C ILE A 162 11.54 9.41 15.86
N LEU A 163 12.38 9.45 14.81
CA LEU A 163 13.81 9.21 14.91
C LEU A 163 14.56 10.49 15.30
N SER A 164 15.51 10.36 16.21
CA SER A 164 16.49 11.43 16.49
C SER A 164 17.75 11.25 15.65
N ILE A 165 18.16 10.01 15.42
CA ILE A 165 19.30 9.65 14.58
C ILE A 165 18.79 8.67 13.54
N SER A 166 19.13 8.91 12.27
CA SER A 166 18.80 8.02 11.15
C SER A 166 19.99 7.77 10.21
N PHE A 167 21.11 8.48 10.41
CA PHE A 167 22.34 8.29 9.65
C PHE A 167 23.57 8.26 10.59
N PRO A 168 24.46 7.26 10.47
CA PRO A 168 24.31 6.09 9.61
C PRO A 168 23.16 5.18 10.10
N PRO A 169 22.56 4.33 9.24
CA PRO A 169 21.39 3.53 9.61
C PRO A 169 21.57 2.69 10.87
N SER A 170 22.76 2.11 11.09
CA SER A 170 23.07 1.32 12.29
C SER A 170 23.05 2.10 13.61
N ALA A 171 23.16 3.43 13.55
CA ALA A 171 23.06 4.33 14.70
C ALA A 171 21.61 4.80 14.96
N GLY A 172 20.64 4.28 14.19
CA GLY A 172 19.25 4.67 14.28
C GLY A 172 18.72 4.63 15.71
N SER A 173 18.09 5.72 16.16
CA SER A 173 17.53 5.84 17.50
C SER A 173 16.26 6.68 17.50
N PHE A 174 15.31 6.32 18.36
CA PHE A 174 14.12 7.13 18.59
C PHE A 174 14.45 8.39 19.38
N ARG A 175 13.61 9.41 19.24
CA ARG A 175 13.70 10.62 20.06
C ARG A 175 13.51 10.29 21.54
N GLN A 176 14.28 11.00 22.36
CA GLN A 176 14.28 10.79 23.81
C GLN A 176 12.91 11.11 24.45
N ASP A 177 12.23 12.15 23.97
CA ASP A 177 10.92 12.57 24.48
C ASP A 177 9.78 11.59 24.12
N LEU A 178 10.02 10.70 23.15
CA LEU A 178 9.08 9.66 22.74
C LEU A 178 9.40 8.28 23.34
N SER A 179 10.51 8.15 24.05
CA SER A 179 11.08 6.84 24.42
C SER A 179 10.14 5.99 25.28
N GLU A 180 9.46 6.58 26.26
CA GLU A 180 8.51 5.85 27.12
C GLU A 180 7.30 5.33 26.32
N TYR A 181 6.72 6.19 25.47
CA TYR A 181 5.59 5.81 24.61
C TYR A 181 5.97 4.71 23.63
N LEU A 182 7.11 4.86 22.94
CA LEU A 182 7.58 3.89 21.97
C LEU A 182 8.00 2.58 22.62
N HIS A 183 8.62 2.60 23.80
CA HIS A 183 8.92 1.36 24.53
C HIS A 183 7.64 0.54 24.81
N GLY A 184 6.58 1.20 25.29
CA GLY A 184 5.30 0.53 25.53
C GLY A 184 4.65 -0.02 24.25
N ILE A 185 4.71 0.75 23.15
CA ILE A 185 4.19 0.33 21.83
C ILE A 185 4.98 -0.86 21.27
N LEU A 186 6.30 -0.87 21.40
CA LEU A 186 7.14 -1.98 20.94
C LEU A 186 6.88 -3.25 21.75
N ASN A 187 6.73 -3.14 23.08
CA ASN A 187 6.32 -4.27 23.91
C ASN A 187 4.98 -4.86 23.45
N PHE A 188 4.00 -4.00 23.15
CA PHE A 188 2.71 -4.45 22.62
C PHE A 188 2.88 -5.19 21.28
N HIS A 189 3.65 -4.63 20.32
CA HIS A 189 3.92 -5.30 19.05
C HIS A 189 4.59 -6.67 19.23
N ALA A 190 5.56 -6.76 20.14
CA ALA A 190 6.23 -8.01 20.46
C ALA A 190 5.29 -9.02 21.12
N GLU A 191 4.35 -8.59 21.98
CA GLU A 191 3.38 -9.48 22.63
C GLU A 191 2.37 -10.04 21.62
N VAL A 192 1.73 -9.16 20.83
CA VAL A 192 0.64 -9.54 19.92
C VAL A 192 1.11 -9.96 18.53
N LYS A 193 2.44 -9.91 18.29
CA LYS A 193 3.10 -10.26 17.01
C LYS A 193 2.59 -9.43 15.83
N SER A 194 2.28 -8.15 16.05
CA SER A 194 1.92 -7.21 15.00
C SER A 194 3.14 -6.46 14.44
N PRO A 195 3.10 -6.00 13.18
CA PRO A 195 4.20 -5.22 12.60
C PRO A 195 4.22 -3.79 13.16
N PHE A 196 5.38 -3.15 13.11
CA PHE A 196 5.53 -1.70 13.32
C PHE A 196 5.45 -0.99 11.96
N LEU A 197 4.46 -0.12 11.77
CA LEU A 197 4.26 0.55 10.48
C LEU A 197 4.93 1.92 10.45
N ILE A 198 5.61 2.23 9.35
CA ILE A 198 6.24 3.53 9.10
C ILE A 198 5.76 4.17 7.80
N ASN A 199 5.64 5.49 7.82
CA ASN A 199 5.47 6.33 6.65
C ASN A 199 6.86 6.89 6.31
N ALA A 200 7.46 6.39 5.23
CA ALA A 200 8.86 6.65 4.88
C ALA A 200 8.96 7.29 3.49
N TYR A 201 9.46 8.52 3.44
CA TYR A 201 9.50 9.32 2.22
C TYR A 201 10.91 9.91 2.01
N PRO A 202 11.74 9.29 1.15
CA PRO A 202 13.00 9.87 0.69
C PRO A 202 12.84 11.26 0.05
N TYR A 203 11.66 11.53 -0.52
CA TYR A 203 11.30 12.83 -1.08
C TYR A 203 11.56 13.99 -0.12
N PHE A 204 11.16 13.88 1.16
CA PHE A 204 11.32 15.00 2.10
C PHE A 204 12.79 15.32 2.37
N ALA A 205 13.66 14.31 2.48
CA ALA A 205 15.09 14.55 2.66
C ALA A 205 15.71 15.27 1.44
N TYR A 206 15.30 14.88 0.22
CA TYR A 206 15.74 15.56 -0.99
C TYR A 206 15.18 16.98 -1.11
N LYS A 207 13.89 17.17 -0.82
CA LYS A 207 13.22 18.47 -0.83
C LYS A 207 13.94 19.46 0.09
N ASP A 208 14.29 19.02 1.29
CA ASP A 208 14.89 19.89 2.30
C ASP A 208 16.37 20.20 2.01
N ASN A 209 17.13 19.27 1.41
CA ASN A 209 18.57 19.44 1.14
C ASN A 209 18.98 18.92 -0.25
N PRO A 210 18.47 19.49 -1.36
CA PRO A 210 18.68 18.95 -2.72
C PRO A 210 20.14 19.05 -3.21
N ASN A 211 20.96 19.89 -2.56
CA ASN A 211 22.38 20.03 -2.87
C ASN A 211 23.25 18.97 -2.19
N GLU A 212 22.77 18.35 -1.10
CA GLU A 212 23.53 17.37 -0.31
C GLU A 212 22.99 15.95 -0.48
N VAL A 213 21.68 15.80 -0.71
CA VAL A 213 21.03 14.51 -0.94
C VAL A 213 21.04 14.22 -2.45
N PRO A 214 21.80 13.21 -2.93
CA PRO A 214 21.83 12.90 -4.35
C PRO A 214 20.48 12.40 -4.86
N LEU A 215 19.99 12.98 -5.96
CA LEU A 215 18.69 12.63 -6.53
C LEU A 215 18.63 11.16 -6.96
N ASP A 216 19.72 10.64 -7.53
CA ASP A 216 19.86 9.24 -7.94
C ASP A 216 19.71 8.26 -6.76
N TYR A 217 20.24 8.62 -5.59
CA TYR A 217 20.14 7.84 -4.35
C TYR A 217 18.70 7.74 -3.80
N VAL A 218 17.90 8.80 -3.94
CA VAL A 218 16.51 8.81 -3.47
C VAL A 218 15.51 8.29 -4.51
N LEU A 219 15.90 8.21 -5.78
CA LEU A 219 15.08 7.67 -6.88
C LEU A 219 15.41 6.21 -7.25
N PHE A 220 16.23 5.50 -6.46
CA PHE A 220 16.71 4.14 -6.74
C PHE A 220 17.47 3.99 -8.07
N GLN A 221 18.04 5.08 -8.58
CA GLN A 221 18.84 5.06 -9.81
C GLN A 221 20.27 4.56 -9.52
N PRO A 222 21.04 4.13 -10.53
CA PRO A 222 22.43 3.75 -10.33
C PRO A 222 23.25 4.89 -9.70
N ASN A 223 23.84 4.63 -8.54
CA ASN A 223 24.63 5.59 -7.77
C ASN A 223 25.73 4.88 -6.96
N GLN A 224 26.61 5.65 -6.32
CA GLN A 224 27.72 5.07 -5.53
C GLN A 224 27.26 4.39 -4.23
N GLY A 225 26.06 4.71 -3.76
CA GLY A 225 25.52 4.30 -2.48
C GLY A 225 26.20 4.98 -1.30
N THR A 226 25.75 4.64 -0.10
CA THR A 226 26.39 5.03 1.16
C THR A 226 26.80 3.75 1.90
N VAL A 227 27.98 3.76 2.51
CA VAL A 227 28.46 2.64 3.35
C VAL A 227 28.28 3.03 4.80
N ASP A 228 27.54 2.23 5.54
CA ASP A 228 27.42 2.38 6.98
C ASP A 228 28.79 2.06 7.64
N PRO A 229 29.41 3.01 8.36
CA PRO A 229 30.78 2.87 8.85
C PRO A 229 30.92 1.88 10.03
N ILE A 230 29.81 1.48 10.64
CA ILE A 230 29.82 0.58 11.81
C ILE A 230 29.61 -0.87 11.33
N THR A 231 28.69 -1.07 10.40
CA THR A 231 28.29 -2.42 9.93
C THR A 231 28.91 -2.81 8.59
N ASN A 232 29.51 -1.86 7.86
CA ASN A 232 29.97 -2.00 6.47
C ASN A 232 28.87 -2.38 5.47
N LEU A 233 27.60 -2.24 5.85
CA LEU A 233 26.48 -2.45 4.94
C LEU A 233 26.40 -1.31 3.94
N LYS A 234 26.24 -1.66 2.66
CA LYS A 234 26.08 -0.69 1.58
C LYS A 234 24.60 -0.49 1.28
N TYR A 235 24.17 0.76 1.33
CA TYR A 235 22.84 1.21 0.94
C TYR A 235 22.94 1.89 -0.41
N ASP A 236 22.28 1.32 -1.43
CA ASP A 236 22.20 1.92 -2.76
C ASP A 236 20.97 2.84 -2.90
N ASN A 237 20.13 2.94 -1.88
CA ASN A 237 18.97 3.82 -1.86
C ASN A 237 18.59 4.26 -0.44
N MET A 238 17.97 5.43 -0.33
CA MET A 238 17.59 6.01 0.96
C MET A 238 16.45 5.27 1.66
N LEU A 239 15.45 4.74 0.95
CA LEU A 239 14.30 4.08 1.58
C LEU A 239 14.75 2.89 2.43
N TYR A 240 15.70 2.09 1.94
CA TYR A 240 16.22 0.93 2.66
C TYR A 240 17.08 1.36 3.85
N ALA A 241 17.84 2.45 3.71
CA ALA A 241 18.57 3.06 4.81
C ALA A 241 17.62 3.54 5.92
N GLN A 242 16.50 4.18 5.56
CA GLN A 242 15.47 4.62 6.50
C GLN A 242 14.82 3.45 7.24
N VAL A 243 14.46 2.37 6.54
CA VAL A 243 13.90 1.17 7.16
C VAL A 243 14.88 0.53 8.14
N ASP A 244 16.16 0.43 7.78
CA ASP A 244 17.19 -0.14 8.64
C ASP A 244 17.55 0.76 9.83
N ALA A 245 17.41 2.08 9.70
CA ALA A 245 17.48 3.01 10.82
C ALA A 245 16.37 2.75 11.85
N VAL A 246 15.15 2.49 11.39
CA VAL A 246 14.04 2.11 12.28
C VAL A 246 14.30 0.75 12.94
N TYR A 247 14.78 -0.25 12.20
CA TYR A 247 15.17 -1.53 12.80
C TYR A 247 16.26 -1.37 13.86
N SER A 248 17.23 -0.49 13.64
CA SER A 248 18.29 -0.20 14.60
C SER A 248 17.75 0.49 15.85
N ALA A 249 16.81 1.43 15.69
CA ALA A 249 16.13 2.09 16.81
C ALA A 249 15.30 1.10 17.66
N ILE A 250 14.54 0.21 17.00
CA ILE A 250 13.80 -0.87 17.67
C ILE A 250 14.74 -1.81 18.42
N LYS A 251 15.89 -2.15 17.81
CA LYS A 251 16.92 -2.99 18.45
C LYS A 251 17.54 -2.31 19.66
N ALA A 252 17.79 -1.00 19.61
CA ALA A 252 18.30 -0.23 20.74
C ALA A 252 17.31 -0.22 21.92
N MET A 253 16.01 -0.38 21.65
CA MET A 253 14.95 -0.53 22.64
C MET A 253 14.74 -1.99 23.09
N GLY A 254 15.63 -2.92 22.73
CA GLY A 254 15.61 -4.31 23.21
C GLY A 254 14.82 -5.30 22.35
N HIS A 255 14.27 -4.88 21.21
CA HIS A 255 13.45 -5.74 20.35
C HIS A 255 14.16 -6.15 19.06
N THR A 256 14.11 -7.44 18.73
CA THR A 256 14.65 -7.98 17.47
C THR A 256 13.62 -8.79 16.68
N ASP A 257 12.45 -9.01 17.27
CA ASP A 257 11.36 -9.86 16.79
C ASP A 257 10.24 -9.08 16.09
N ILE A 258 10.28 -7.74 16.14
CA ILE A 258 9.29 -6.87 15.50
C ILE A 258 9.67 -6.63 14.04
N LYS A 259 8.71 -6.85 13.13
CA LYS A 259 8.87 -6.55 11.70
C LYS A 259 8.46 -5.11 11.42
N VAL A 260 9.28 -4.39 10.66
CA VAL A 260 8.94 -3.07 10.13
C VAL A 260 8.31 -3.23 8.75
N ARG A 261 7.19 -2.54 8.50
CA ARG A 261 6.56 -2.44 7.18
C ARG A 261 6.29 -0.98 6.83
N ILE A 262 6.32 -0.67 5.56
CA ILE A 262 6.06 0.69 5.06
C ILE A 262 4.56 0.82 4.79
N SER A 263 3.87 1.60 5.60
CA SER A 263 2.45 1.92 5.39
C SER A 263 2.24 3.02 4.37
N GLU A 264 3.25 3.85 4.13
CA GLU A 264 3.21 4.89 3.10
C GLU A 264 4.59 5.21 2.57
N THR A 265 4.69 5.32 1.25
CA THR A 265 5.83 5.94 0.58
C THR A 265 5.41 6.36 -0.82
N GLY A 266 5.96 7.45 -1.34
CA GLY A 266 5.61 7.97 -2.64
C GLY A 266 6.43 9.21 -2.99
N TRP A 267 6.13 9.78 -4.15
CA TRP A 267 6.80 10.98 -4.64
C TRP A 267 5.80 11.85 -5.41
N PRO A 268 5.68 13.15 -5.08
CA PRO A 268 4.68 14.01 -5.70
C PRO A 268 5.08 14.40 -7.12
N SER A 269 4.11 14.43 -8.04
CA SER A 269 4.32 14.81 -9.44
C SER A 269 4.33 16.32 -9.67
N ARG A 270 3.99 17.12 -8.67
CA ARG A 270 3.95 18.58 -8.74
C ARG A 270 3.98 19.14 -7.33
N GLY A 271 4.80 20.14 -7.08
CA GLY A 271 4.85 20.88 -5.81
C GLY A 271 4.79 22.40 -6.02
N ASP A 272 4.91 23.13 -4.92
CA ASP A 272 5.14 24.58 -4.92
C ASP A 272 6.60 24.89 -5.34
N ASP A 273 6.95 26.17 -5.50
CA ASP A 273 8.26 26.59 -6.01
C ASP A 273 9.44 26.16 -5.11
N ASP A 274 9.19 25.96 -3.81
CA ASP A 274 10.16 25.50 -2.81
C ASP A 274 10.17 23.97 -2.63
N GLU A 275 9.39 23.24 -3.42
CA GLU A 275 9.26 21.79 -3.35
C GLU A 275 10.14 21.08 -4.38
N ALA A 276 11.46 21.21 -4.18
CA ALA A 276 12.46 20.67 -5.10
C ALA A 276 12.24 19.17 -5.41
N GLY A 277 12.28 18.84 -6.70
CA GLY A 277 12.16 17.46 -7.18
C GLY A 277 10.73 16.96 -7.38
N ALA A 278 9.69 17.73 -7.03
CA ALA A 278 8.29 17.36 -7.27
C ALA A 278 7.90 17.51 -8.75
N THR A 279 8.24 16.51 -9.58
CA THR A 279 7.97 16.50 -11.02
C THR A 279 7.36 15.16 -11.44
N PRO A 280 6.59 15.10 -12.56
CA PRO A 280 6.04 13.83 -13.04
C PRO A 280 7.13 12.82 -13.42
N GLU A 281 8.28 13.30 -13.88
CA GLU A 281 9.44 12.46 -14.22
C GLU A 281 10.02 11.78 -12.98
N ASN A 282 10.33 12.55 -11.93
CA ASN A 282 10.86 11.99 -10.68
C ASN A 282 9.85 11.07 -9.98
N ALA A 283 8.56 11.43 -10.01
CA ALA A 283 7.50 10.58 -9.47
C ALA A 283 7.39 9.24 -10.22
N GLY A 284 7.50 9.27 -11.56
CA GLY A 284 7.55 8.08 -12.41
C GLY A 284 8.77 7.21 -12.11
N LEU A 285 9.96 7.81 -11.95
CA LEU A 285 11.17 7.10 -11.59
C LEU A 285 11.10 6.46 -10.20
N TYR A 286 10.67 7.22 -9.18
CA TYR A 286 10.57 6.72 -7.81
C TYR A 286 9.63 5.52 -7.71
N ASN A 287 8.37 5.71 -8.14
CA ASN A 287 7.34 4.68 -8.01
C ASN A 287 7.61 3.49 -8.94
N GLY A 288 8.09 3.72 -10.17
CA GLY A 288 8.45 2.65 -11.10
C GLY A 288 9.60 1.78 -10.60
N ASN A 289 10.69 2.40 -10.11
CA ASN A 289 11.82 1.66 -9.57
C ASN A 289 11.48 0.94 -8.25
N LEU A 290 10.68 1.57 -7.39
CA LEU A 290 10.17 0.93 -6.18
C LEU A 290 9.40 -0.35 -6.52
N LEU A 291 8.43 -0.27 -7.43
CA LEU A 291 7.63 -1.43 -7.84
C LEU A 291 8.48 -2.57 -8.40
N LYS A 292 9.49 -2.24 -9.22
CA LYS A 292 10.46 -3.23 -9.73
C LYS A 292 11.20 -3.94 -8.59
N ARG A 293 11.66 -3.20 -7.59
CA ARG A 293 12.37 -3.80 -6.43
C ARG A 293 11.46 -4.69 -5.57
N ILE A 294 10.18 -4.34 -5.43
CA ILE A 294 9.20 -5.18 -4.72
C ILE A 294 8.90 -6.46 -5.50
N GLU A 295 8.77 -6.39 -6.83
CA GLU A 295 8.60 -7.56 -7.70
C GLU A 295 9.79 -8.52 -7.61
N GLU A 296 11.01 -7.97 -7.54
CA GLU A 296 12.25 -8.72 -7.29
C GLU A 296 12.38 -9.26 -5.85
N LYS A 297 11.39 -8.98 -4.98
CA LYS A 297 11.37 -9.36 -3.55
C LYS A 297 12.62 -8.92 -2.81
N GLN A 298 13.15 -7.75 -3.17
CA GLN A 298 14.33 -7.21 -2.51
C GLN A 298 14.06 -6.97 -1.02
N SER A 299 15.12 -7.14 -0.25
CA SER A 299 15.18 -6.91 1.19
C SER A 299 16.15 -5.75 1.47
N THR A 300 16.12 -5.20 2.69
CA THR A 300 17.11 -4.22 3.11
C THR A 300 18.45 -4.88 3.44
N PRO A 301 19.59 -4.16 3.36
CA PRO A 301 20.91 -4.70 3.72
C PRO A 301 20.98 -5.32 5.12
N ALA A 302 20.36 -4.73 6.15
CA ALA A 302 20.39 -5.26 7.51
C ALA A 302 19.37 -6.38 7.75
N LYS A 303 18.39 -6.57 6.86
CA LYS A 303 17.36 -7.61 6.96
C LYS A 303 17.21 -8.41 5.66
N PRO A 304 18.27 -9.09 5.17
CA PRO A 304 18.27 -9.74 3.86
C PRO A 304 17.21 -10.84 3.68
N ASN A 305 16.70 -11.40 4.78
CA ASN A 305 15.70 -12.48 4.78
C ASN A 305 14.26 -11.98 4.99
N VAL A 306 14.04 -10.67 5.07
CA VAL A 306 12.72 -10.06 5.24
C VAL A 306 12.45 -9.17 4.03
N PRO A 307 11.61 -9.62 3.08
CA PRO A 307 11.23 -8.80 1.94
C PRO A 307 10.63 -7.47 2.39
N VAL A 308 10.95 -6.41 1.67
CA VAL A 308 10.34 -5.10 1.90
C VAL A 308 8.85 -5.17 1.57
N ASP A 309 8.02 -4.72 2.52
CA ASP A 309 6.56 -4.72 2.43
C ASP A 309 6.07 -3.27 2.46
N VAL A 310 5.36 -2.84 1.42
CA VAL A 310 5.07 -1.43 1.12
C VAL A 310 3.62 -1.23 0.70
N TYR A 311 3.04 -0.13 1.17
CA TYR A 311 1.88 0.53 0.55
C TYR A 311 2.31 1.83 -0.12
N VAL A 312 2.12 1.93 -1.44
CA VAL A 312 2.43 3.14 -2.21
C VAL A 312 1.39 4.22 -1.91
N PHE A 313 1.86 5.44 -1.67
CA PHE A 313 1.06 6.64 -1.45
C PHE A 313 1.10 7.52 -2.71
N ALA A 314 0.00 7.72 -3.44
CA ALA A 314 -1.33 7.13 -3.25
C ALA A 314 -1.99 6.76 -4.60
N LEU A 315 -3.16 6.13 -4.56
CA LEU A 315 -3.86 5.72 -5.77
C LEU A 315 -4.26 6.93 -6.65
N PHE A 316 -4.80 8.00 -6.05
CA PHE A 316 -5.29 9.16 -6.77
C PHE A 316 -4.69 10.47 -6.26
N ASN A 317 -4.68 11.49 -7.12
CA ASN A 317 -4.51 12.87 -6.69
C ASN A 317 -5.73 13.31 -5.86
N GLU A 318 -5.47 13.85 -4.67
CA GLU A 318 -6.50 14.21 -3.69
C GLU A 318 -6.66 15.73 -3.58
N ASN A 319 -7.59 16.30 -4.34
CA ASN A 319 -7.67 17.75 -4.56
C ASN A 319 -8.08 18.59 -3.33
N LEU A 320 -8.55 17.97 -2.24
CA LEU A 320 -8.92 18.67 -1.01
C LEU A 320 -7.87 18.52 0.10
N LYS A 321 -6.73 17.86 -0.14
CA LYS A 321 -5.66 17.80 0.86
C LYS A 321 -5.12 19.21 1.18
N PRO A 322 -5.05 19.58 2.47
CA PRO A 322 -4.49 20.86 2.89
C PRO A 322 -2.97 20.86 2.74
N GLY A 323 -2.34 22.02 2.93
CA GLY A 323 -0.88 22.15 2.87
C GLY A 323 -0.35 22.46 1.46
N PRO A 324 0.94 22.16 1.20
CA PRO A 324 1.61 22.55 -0.04
C PRO A 324 1.03 21.83 -1.27
N ALA A 325 1.39 22.28 -2.47
CA ALA A 325 0.88 21.68 -3.71
C ALA A 325 1.21 20.21 -3.86
N SER A 326 2.34 19.73 -3.35
CA SER A 326 2.70 18.31 -3.35
C SER A 326 1.61 17.40 -2.77
N GLU A 327 0.97 17.82 -1.68
CA GLU A 327 -0.07 17.02 -0.99
C GLU A 327 -1.22 16.63 -1.91
N ARG A 328 -1.52 17.45 -2.93
CA ARG A 328 -2.59 17.20 -3.90
C ARG A 328 -2.14 16.40 -5.12
N ASN A 329 -0.86 16.01 -5.19
CA ASN A 329 -0.20 15.49 -6.40
C ASN A 329 0.64 14.22 -6.16
N TYR A 330 0.33 13.40 -5.15
CA TYR A 330 0.97 12.10 -4.90
C TYR A 330 0.37 10.92 -5.69
N GLY A 331 -0.75 11.13 -6.39
CA GLY A 331 -1.48 10.07 -7.07
C GLY A 331 -0.71 9.41 -8.20
N LEU A 332 -0.82 8.08 -8.29
CA LEU A 332 -0.48 7.35 -9.51
C LEU A 332 -1.46 7.68 -10.64
N TYR A 333 -2.71 7.99 -10.29
CA TYR A 333 -3.80 8.33 -11.21
C TYR A 333 -4.40 9.71 -10.95
N TYR A 334 -4.83 10.36 -12.02
CA TYR A 334 -5.84 11.39 -11.92
C TYR A 334 -7.20 10.75 -11.57
N PRO A 335 -8.13 11.49 -10.93
CA PRO A 335 -9.46 10.98 -10.59
C PRO A 335 -10.30 10.48 -11.77
N ASN A 336 -10.01 10.94 -13.00
CA ASN A 336 -10.65 10.45 -14.22
C ASN A 336 -10.18 9.04 -14.65
N GLY A 337 -9.16 8.47 -13.99
CA GLY A 337 -8.59 7.16 -14.27
C GLY A 337 -7.45 7.15 -15.30
N THR A 338 -6.94 8.31 -15.72
CA THR A 338 -5.72 8.38 -16.53
C THR A 338 -4.48 8.39 -15.63
N PRO A 339 -3.40 7.67 -15.99
CA PRO A 339 -2.13 7.74 -15.26
C PRO A 339 -1.58 9.16 -15.22
N VAL A 340 -0.98 9.58 -14.10
CA VAL A 340 -0.31 10.90 -13.99
C VAL A 340 1.03 10.91 -14.72
N TYR A 341 1.74 9.77 -14.66
CA TYR A 341 3.04 9.55 -15.27
C TYR A 341 3.19 8.07 -15.65
N ASN A 342 4.18 7.77 -16.49
CA ASN A 342 4.52 6.40 -16.83
C ASN A 342 5.49 5.84 -15.78
N ILE A 343 5.16 4.70 -15.17
CA ILE A 343 6.02 4.00 -14.21
C ILE A 343 6.91 2.93 -14.85
N GLY A 344 7.09 2.99 -16.19
CA GLY A 344 8.08 2.21 -16.92
C GLY A 344 7.71 0.73 -17.17
N VAL A 345 6.60 0.26 -16.61
CA VAL A 345 6.12 -1.12 -16.81
C VAL A 345 4.78 -1.06 -17.52
N GLN A 346 4.77 -1.44 -18.80
CA GLN A 346 3.63 -1.29 -19.72
C GLN A 346 2.32 -1.96 -19.24
N GLY A 347 2.34 -2.74 -18.16
CA GLY A 347 1.15 -3.34 -17.54
C GLY A 347 0.68 -2.70 -16.22
N TYR A 348 1.43 -1.78 -15.61
CA TYR A 348 1.15 -1.35 -14.24
C TYR A 348 0.26 -0.12 -14.08
N LEU A 349 0.01 0.67 -15.12
CA LEU A 349 -1.03 1.71 -15.06
C LEU A 349 -1.94 1.73 -16.30
N PRO A 350 -2.76 0.69 -16.57
CA PRO A 350 -3.84 0.79 -17.54
C PRO A 350 -4.77 1.96 -17.17
N GLY A 351 -5.22 2.69 -18.19
CA GLY A 351 -6.30 3.66 -18.03
C GLY A 351 -7.63 2.94 -17.75
N MET A 352 -8.53 3.60 -17.03
CA MET A 352 -9.90 3.09 -16.91
C MET A 352 -10.62 3.19 -18.27
N VAL A 353 -10.81 2.05 -18.93
CA VAL A 353 -11.60 1.99 -20.17
C VAL A 353 -13.08 2.06 -19.82
N TYR A 354 -13.71 3.18 -20.15
CA TYR A 354 -15.16 3.33 -20.05
C TYR A 354 -15.84 2.60 -21.21
N THR A 355 -16.29 1.36 -20.99
CA THR A 355 -17.30 0.78 -21.90
C THR A 355 -18.67 1.31 -21.50
N SER A 356 -19.16 2.30 -22.22
CA SER A 356 -20.57 2.72 -22.13
C SER A 356 -21.49 1.52 -22.39
N PRO A 357 -22.64 1.37 -21.72
CA PRO A 357 -23.60 0.30 -21.99
C PRO A 357 -24.04 0.23 -23.46
N SER A 358 -24.00 1.36 -24.17
CA SER A 358 -24.31 1.49 -25.59
C SER A 358 -23.36 0.69 -26.50
N THR A 359 -22.10 0.46 -26.11
CA THR A 359 -21.13 -0.28 -26.93
C THR A 359 -21.37 -1.79 -26.86
N LYS A 360 -21.93 -2.32 -25.75
CA LYS A 360 -22.30 -3.74 -25.64
C LYS A 360 -23.48 -4.10 -26.56
N ILE A 361 -24.39 -3.16 -26.80
CA ILE A 361 -25.50 -3.35 -27.74
C ILE A 361 -25.00 -3.32 -29.19
N ALA A 362 -24.07 -2.42 -29.52
CA ALA A 362 -23.51 -2.35 -30.87
C ALA A 362 -22.73 -3.63 -31.26
N LEU A 363 -21.93 -4.18 -30.34
CA LEU A 363 -21.19 -5.42 -30.59
C LEU A 363 -22.09 -6.67 -30.71
N SER A 364 -23.18 -6.74 -29.93
CA SER A 364 -24.12 -7.88 -30.04
C SER A 364 -24.97 -7.81 -31.31
N VAL A 365 -25.35 -6.61 -31.76
CA VAL A 365 -26.09 -6.41 -33.01
C VAL A 365 -25.22 -6.73 -34.22
N VAL A 366 -23.95 -6.32 -34.24
CA VAL A 366 -23.02 -6.64 -35.34
C VAL A 366 -22.74 -8.14 -35.41
N SER A 367 -22.56 -8.81 -34.26
CA SER A 367 -22.39 -10.27 -34.21
C SER A 367 -23.62 -11.02 -34.73
N ASN A 368 -24.83 -10.61 -34.32
CA ASN A 368 -26.07 -11.27 -34.74
C ASN A 368 -26.40 -11.04 -36.23
N VAL A 369 -26.10 -9.86 -36.77
CA VAL A 369 -26.27 -9.59 -38.21
C VAL A 369 -25.29 -10.43 -39.03
N LEU A 370 -24.05 -10.61 -38.58
CA LEU A 370 -23.06 -11.45 -39.27
C LEU A 370 -23.48 -12.93 -39.29
N PHE A 371 -24.03 -13.44 -38.18
CA PHE A 371 -24.57 -14.81 -38.14
C PHE A 371 -25.77 -15.02 -39.07
N ILE A 372 -26.66 -14.03 -39.20
CA ILE A 372 -27.82 -14.10 -40.11
C ILE A 372 -27.36 -14.07 -41.58
N VAL A 373 -26.38 -13.24 -41.93
CA VAL A 373 -25.85 -13.16 -43.30
C VAL A 373 -25.13 -14.46 -43.69
N ILE A 374 -24.36 -15.05 -42.78
CA ILE A 374 -23.69 -16.34 -43.03
C ILE A 374 -24.71 -17.47 -43.16
N ALA A 375 -25.77 -17.49 -42.34
CA ALA A 375 -26.83 -18.50 -42.44
C ALA A 375 -27.62 -18.40 -43.76
N TYR A 376 -27.83 -17.19 -44.29
CA TYR A 376 -28.51 -16.97 -45.56
C TYR A 376 -27.64 -17.38 -46.78
N LEU A 377 -26.32 -17.21 -46.69
CA LEU A 377 -25.39 -17.63 -47.75
C LEU A 377 -25.15 -19.15 -47.79
N ILE A 378 -25.43 -19.87 -46.70
CA ILE A 378 -25.31 -21.34 -46.64
C ILE A 378 -26.62 -22.02 -47.10
N SER A 379 -27.72 -21.29 -47.22
CA SER A 379 -29.06 -21.82 -47.55
C SER A 379 -29.58 -21.41 -48.95
N ALA A 380 -28.73 -20.82 -49.78
CA ALA A 380 -29.01 -20.43 -51.17
C ALA A 380 -28.32 -21.34 -52.20
#